data_AF-A0A8H5NDS3-F1
#
_entry.id   AF-A0A8H5NDS3-F1
#
_cell.length_a   1.000
_cell.length_b   1.000
_cell.length_c   1.000
_cell.angle_alpha   90.00
_cell.angle_beta   90.00
_cell.angle_gamma   90.00
#
_symmetry.space_group_name_H-M   'P 1'
#
loop_
_entity.id
_entity.type
_entity.pdbx_description
1 polymer ?
#
loop_
_entity_poly.entity_id
_entity_poly.type
_entity_poly.pdbx_seq_one_letter_code
_entity_poly.pdbx_strand_id
1 'polypeptide(L)'
;MASYGSAGEVEYTLPYSFPYEEERCEDPDQLRDQIARVRSAFHDAKAVMSRQAIAEIHEYLVQGEWIHDAKLASCHPAYARFMGKGKYEKSLYYPHFFVIQAVFVPDPKGRGILESVGNLYAEVSKHWGIQATPGVPFFPRLDDPVRELRLLLGNHRMLSKLAKISTAPVHPPPATPVVAAVSPGPARRTAASPITQDNITTATPGPSTSSYSRVPITNPPSIMSPHLAGINMKFLENEQRIADLERMVQEKEQELRDKDFQMNNLGYKQRYEQAQQQLLDTQKELRDTQHRYRESQMILNKYEEKEKQVHHHLLQSQSFSNQALEAAHKTQSLLTLGQRQSNQALNLLTDPIAEFNATAESPSFTVQDGQRANKRARED
;
A
#
# COMPACT_ATOMS: atom_id res chain seq x y z
N MET A 1 -15.99 -7.10 37.09
CA MET A 1 -15.03 -6.27 36.33
C MET A 1 -14.65 -7.03 35.08
N ALA A 2 -15.27 -6.70 33.95
CA ALA A 2 -15.04 -7.38 32.69
C ALA A 2 -13.72 -6.89 32.09
N SER A 3 -12.80 -7.83 31.90
CA SER A 3 -11.57 -7.64 31.13
C SER A 3 -11.96 -7.34 29.69
N TYR A 4 -11.71 -6.11 29.24
CA TYR A 4 -11.80 -5.75 27.83
C TYR A 4 -10.79 -6.61 27.06
N GLY A 5 -11.30 -7.49 26.21
CA GLY A 5 -10.49 -8.28 25.30
C GLY A 5 -9.67 -7.36 24.40
N SER A 6 -8.38 -7.63 24.34
CA SER A 6 -7.44 -7.02 23.41
C SER A 6 -7.96 -7.18 21.99
N ALA A 7 -8.42 -6.08 21.38
CA ALA A 7 -8.67 -6.01 19.96
C ALA A 7 -7.36 -6.39 19.25
N GLY A 8 -7.43 -7.42 18.40
CA GLY A 8 -6.29 -8.08 17.79
C GLY A 8 -5.22 -7.11 17.31
N GLU A 9 -3.97 -7.37 17.70
CA GLU A 9 -2.83 -6.67 17.14
C GLU A 9 -2.78 -6.96 15.64
N VAL A 10 -3.17 -5.97 14.83
CA VAL A 10 -2.91 -6.02 13.39
C VAL A 10 -1.40 -6.00 13.22
N GLU A 11 -0.84 -7.17 12.96
CA GLU A 11 0.59 -7.34 12.79
C GLU A 11 1.02 -6.73 11.45
N TYR A 12 1.52 -5.49 11.49
CA TYR A 12 2.13 -4.86 10.32
C TYR A 12 3.47 -5.56 10.04
N THR A 13 3.42 -6.54 9.14
CA THR A 13 4.58 -7.29 8.64
C THR A 13 4.84 -6.90 7.19
N LEU A 14 6.10 -6.55 6.88
CA LEU A 14 6.53 -6.23 5.52
C LEU A 14 6.63 -7.53 4.69
N PRO A 15 6.32 -7.49 3.39
CA PRO A 15 6.36 -8.67 2.55
C PRO A 15 7.79 -9.22 2.43
N TYR A 16 7.90 -10.52 2.17
CA TYR A 16 9.19 -11.21 2.02
C TYR A 16 9.95 -10.74 0.76
N SER A 17 9.21 -10.49 -0.32
CA SER A 17 9.69 -9.89 -1.58
C SER A 17 8.80 -8.71 -1.96
N PHE A 18 9.37 -7.71 -2.63
CA PHE A 18 8.64 -6.54 -3.10
C PHE A 18 8.32 -6.63 -4.60
N PRO A 19 7.23 -6.01 -5.07
CA PRO A 19 6.89 -6.00 -6.49
C PRO A 19 7.99 -5.34 -7.32
N TYR A 20 8.41 -6.01 -8.41
CA TYR A 20 9.39 -5.51 -9.38
C TYR A 20 10.75 -5.13 -8.78
N GLU A 21 11.16 -5.75 -7.67
CA GLU A 21 12.41 -5.40 -6.98
C GLU A 21 13.66 -5.66 -7.83
N GLU A 22 13.66 -6.73 -8.64
CA GLU A 22 14.75 -7.08 -9.57
C GLU A 22 14.87 -6.12 -10.76
N GLU A 23 13.78 -5.46 -11.16
CA GLU A 23 13.79 -4.45 -12.24
C GLU A 23 14.22 -3.06 -11.73
N ARG A 24 14.18 -2.84 -10.41
CA ARG A 24 14.42 -1.54 -9.76
C ARG A 24 15.79 -1.44 -9.11
N CYS A 25 16.40 -2.58 -8.80
CA CYS A 25 17.74 -2.67 -8.24
C CYS A 25 18.51 -3.81 -8.93
N GLU A 26 19.41 -3.49 -9.86
CA GLU A 26 20.20 -4.47 -10.61
C GLU A 26 21.21 -5.22 -9.72
N ASP A 27 21.74 -4.55 -8.68
CA ASP A 27 22.71 -5.16 -7.76
C ASP A 27 22.00 -5.92 -6.63
N PRO A 28 22.11 -7.27 -6.57
CA PRO A 28 21.42 -8.09 -5.57
C PRO A 28 21.98 -7.90 -4.15
N ASP A 29 23.25 -7.53 -3.99
CA ASP A 29 23.83 -7.25 -2.67
C ASP A 29 23.30 -5.92 -2.14
N GLN A 30 23.24 -4.91 -2.99
CA GLN A 30 22.64 -3.62 -2.67
C GLN A 30 21.15 -3.77 -2.34
N LEU A 31 20.39 -4.54 -3.12
CA LEU A 31 18.97 -4.81 -2.87
C LEU A 31 18.75 -5.45 -1.50
N ARG A 32 19.51 -6.50 -1.18
CA ARG A 32 19.42 -7.18 0.12
C ARG A 32 19.75 -6.25 1.29
N ASP A 33 20.80 -5.44 1.17
CA ASP A 33 21.20 -4.49 2.21
C ASP A 33 20.15 -3.39 2.42
N GLN A 34 19.58 -2.84 1.34
CA GLN A 34 18.48 -1.87 1.40
C GLN A 34 17.26 -2.43 2.14
N ILE A 35 16.83 -3.64 1.75
CA ILE A 35 15.70 -4.34 2.39
C ILE A 35 15.96 -4.60 3.86
N ALA A 36 17.16 -5.08 4.20
CA ALA A 36 17.54 -5.37 5.59
C ALA A 36 17.49 -4.09 6.45
N ARG A 37 18.06 -2.99 5.96
CA ARG A 37 18.08 -1.69 6.68
C ARG A 37 16.68 -1.12 6.88
N VAL A 38 15.86 -1.11 5.83
CA VAL A 38 14.49 -0.59 5.91
C VAL A 38 13.62 -1.44 6.85
N ARG A 39 13.77 -2.77 6.82
CA ARG A 39 13.09 -3.67 7.77
C ARG A 39 13.50 -3.40 9.22
N SER A 40 14.81 -3.24 9.48
CA SER A 40 15.31 -2.91 10.81
C SER A 40 14.74 -1.58 11.30
N ALA A 41 14.83 -0.53 10.48
CA ALA A 41 14.29 0.79 10.83
C ALA A 41 12.78 0.77 11.04
N PHE A 42 12.04 -0.06 10.29
CA PHE A 42 10.59 -0.19 10.44
C PHE A 42 10.22 -0.90 11.74
N HIS A 43 10.99 -1.92 12.13
CA HIS A 43 10.85 -2.55 13.43
C HIS A 43 11.08 -1.56 14.58
N ASP A 44 12.12 -0.74 14.49
CA ASP A 44 12.41 0.29 15.50
C ASP A 44 11.31 1.37 15.56
N ALA A 45 10.79 1.79 14.40
CA ALA A 45 9.67 2.71 14.32
C ALA A 45 8.42 2.16 15.01
N LYS A 46 8.10 0.86 14.83
CA LYS A 46 6.94 0.19 15.47
C LYS A 46 6.97 0.29 17.00
N ALA A 47 8.16 0.30 17.60
CA ALA A 47 8.30 0.40 19.05
C ALA A 47 8.00 1.82 19.58
N VAL A 48 8.09 2.84 18.73
CA VAL A 48 8.05 4.26 19.16
C VAL A 48 6.82 4.99 18.66
N MET A 49 6.47 4.86 17.38
CA MET A 49 5.47 5.68 16.69
C MET A 49 4.04 5.19 16.92
N SER A 50 3.04 6.03 16.62
CA SER A 50 1.63 5.63 16.73
C SER A 50 1.21 4.61 15.66
N ARG A 51 0.13 3.87 15.94
CA ARG A 51 -0.42 2.86 15.01
C ARG A 51 -0.78 3.45 13.64
N GLN A 52 -1.31 4.67 13.60
CA GLN A 52 -1.69 5.34 12.36
C GLN A 52 -0.46 5.72 11.54
N ALA A 53 0.60 6.18 12.20
CA ALA A 53 1.87 6.48 11.57
C ALA A 53 2.51 5.22 10.96
N ILE A 54 2.49 4.11 11.70
CA ILE A 54 2.99 2.82 11.22
C ILE A 54 2.19 2.30 10.03
N ALA A 55 0.86 2.44 10.05
CA ALA A 55 0.01 2.04 8.93
C ALA A 55 0.36 2.79 7.63
N GLU A 56 0.57 4.11 7.72
CA GLU A 56 0.96 4.94 6.58
C GLU A 56 2.35 4.56 6.03
N ILE A 57 3.32 4.33 6.92
CA ILE A 57 4.66 3.88 6.52
C ILE A 57 4.57 2.50 5.86
N HIS A 58 3.80 1.57 6.44
CA HIS A 58 3.61 0.22 5.89
C HIS A 58 3.00 0.25 4.49
N GLU A 59 1.94 1.05 4.28
CA GLU A 59 1.27 1.19 2.99
C GLU A 59 2.24 1.67 1.90
N TYR A 60 3.11 2.63 2.22
CA TYR A 60 4.14 3.10 1.30
C TYR A 60 5.22 2.03 1.03
N LEU A 61 5.71 1.35 2.07
CA LEU A 61 6.80 0.38 1.94
C LEU A 61 6.39 -0.84 1.11
N VAL A 62 5.15 -1.32 1.25
CA VAL A 62 4.62 -2.48 0.50
C VAL A 62 4.65 -2.26 -1.02
N GLN A 63 4.52 -1.01 -1.49
CA GLN A 63 4.55 -0.68 -2.92
C GLN A 63 5.93 -0.90 -3.56
N GLY A 64 6.99 -0.97 -2.76
CA GLY A 64 8.37 -1.17 -3.22
C GLY A 64 8.92 -0.02 -4.08
N GLU A 65 8.20 1.10 -4.27
CA GLU A 65 8.64 2.24 -5.12
C GLU A 65 9.93 2.90 -4.60
N TRP A 66 10.26 2.60 -3.35
CA TRP A 66 11.42 3.11 -2.66
C TRP A 66 12.69 2.31 -2.98
N ILE A 67 12.60 1.11 -3.56
CA ILE A 67 13.74 0.32 -3.98
C ILE A 67 14.33 0.96 -5.23
N HIS A 68 15.63 1.29 -5.19
CA HIS A 68 16.30 1.94 -6.32
C HIS A 68 17.82 1.73 -6.29
N ASP A 69 18.45 1.69 -7.47
CA ASP A 69 19.92 1.61 -7.66
C ASP A 69 20.71 2.88 -7.29
N ALA A 70 20.10 3.84 -6.59
CA ALA A 70 20.76 5.11 -6.32
C ALA A 70 21.89 4.96 -5.30
N LYS A 71 23.13 5.21 -5.72
CA LYS A 71 24.31 5.18 -4.83
C LYS A 71 24.41 6.38 -3.88
N LEU A 72 23.70 7.46 -4.20
CA LEU A 72 23.70 8.71 -3.44
C LEU A 72 22.26 9.10 -3.11
N ALA A 73 22.02 9.58 -1.89
CA ALA A 73 20.71 10.05 -1.45
C ALA A 73 20.11 11.11 -2.39
N SER A 74 20.92 12.03 -2.95
CA SER A 74 20.45 13.07 -3.89
C SER A 74 19.82 12.52 -5.16
N CYS A 75 20.25 11.35 -5.60
CA CYS A 75 19.79 10.72 -6.84
C CYS A 75 18.60 9.78 -6.59
N HIS A 76 18.22 9.57 -5.33
CA HIS A 76 17.14 8.68 -4.98
C HIS A 76 15.77 9.34 -5.23
N PRO A 77 14.78 8.66 -5.85
CA PRO A 77 13.49 9.27 -6.16
C PRO A 77 12.73 9.76 -4.92
N ALA A 78 12.80 9.02 -3.80
CA ALA A 78 12.21 9.47 -2.53
C ALA A 78 12.79 10.80 -2.04
N TYR A 79 14.10 11.02 -2.19
CA TYR A 79 14.73 12.31 -1.87
C TYR A 79 14.22 13.43 -2.78
N ALA A 80 14.15 13.18 -4.09
CA ALA A 80 13.65 14.16 -5.05
C ALA A 80 12.18 14.56 -4.78
N ARG A 81 11.32 13.58 -4.43
CA ARG A 81 9.93 13.82 -4.03
C ARG A 81 9.80 14.55 -2.68
N PHE A 82 10.66 14.23 -1.72
CA PHE A 82 10.65 14.89 -0.42
C PHE A 82 11.06 16.36 -0.52
N MET A 83 12.17 16.62 -1.22
CA MET A 83 12.78 17.95 -1.35
C MET A 83 12.14 18.80 -2.46
N GLY A 84 11.35 18.21 -3.35
CA GLY A 84 10.75 18.91 -4.49
C GLY A 84 11.77 19.29 -5.56
N LYS A 85 12.61 18.34 -5.98
CA LYS A 85 13.64 18.55 -7.01
C LYS A 85 13.19 18.02 -8.38
N GLY A 86 13.65 18.66 -9.44
CA GLY A 86 13.36 18.27 -10.82
C GLY A 86 11.89 18.49 -11.16
N LYS A 87 11.19 17.40 -11.53
CA LYS A 87 9.76 17.42 -11.90
C LYS A 87 8.79 17.24 -10.73
N TYR A 88 9.31 17.08 -9.51
CA TYR A 88 8.50 16.76 -8.34
C TYR A 88 8.20 18.00 -7.50
N GLU A 89 6.95 18.13 -7.07
CA GLU A 89 6.55 19.12 -6.06
C GLU A 89 7.04 18.69 -4.66
N LYS A 90 7.38 19.66 -3.82
CA LYS A 90 7.90 19.40 -2.47
C LYS A 90 6.80 18.83 -1.57
N SER A 91 6.92 17.55 -1.23
CA SER A 91 5.88 16.84 -0.46
C SER A 91 6.07 16.88 1.05
N LEU A 92 7.30 16.93 1.57
CA LEU A 92 7.58 16.74 3.01
C LEU A 92 6.95 15.46 3.60
N TYR A 93 6.64 14.49 2.75
CA TYR A 93 5.99 13.24 3.12
C TYR A 93 6.97 12.35 3.90
N TYR A 94 6.66 12.06 5.15
CA TYR A 94 7.58 11.39 6.06
C TYR A 94 8.02 10.00 5.57
N PRO A 95 7.18 9.12 4.99
CA PRO A 95 7.66 7.84 4.46
C PRO A 95 8.76 7.98 3.39
N HIS A 96 8.79 9.07 2.60
CA HIS A 96 9.92 9.35 1.71
C HIS A 96 11.21 9.67 2.51
N PHE A 97 11.11 10.46 3.58
CA PHE A 97 12.22 10.73 4.49
C PHE A 97 12.71 9.43 5.18
N PHE A 98 11.77 8.62 5.65
CA PHE A 98 12.01 7.39 6.39
C PHE A 98 12.90 6.41 5.62
N VAL A 99 12.64 6.23 4.31
CA VAL A 99 13.49 5.37 3.48
C VAL A 99 14.90 5.94 3.36
N ILE A 100 15.04 7.25 3.10
CA ILE A 100 16.35 7.86 2.93
C ILE A 100 17.19 7.75 4.20
N GLN A 101 16.62 7.97 5.39
CA GLN A 101 17.34 7.79 6.65
C GLN A 101 17.76 6.34 6.89
N ALA A 102 16.94 5.36 6.47
CA ALA A 102 17.21 3.96 6.68
C ALA A 102 18.29 3.44 5.74
N VAL A 103 18.22 3.80 4.45
CA VAL A 103 19.16 3.35 3.42
C VAL A 103 20.50 4.07 3.51
N PHE A 104 20.48 5.40 3.67
CA PHE A 104 21.69 6.22 3.65
C PHE A 104 22.10 6.64 5.07
N VAL A 105 22.56 5.66 5.84
CA VAL A 105 23.12 5.92 7.18
C VAL A 105 24.45 6.68 7.02
N PRO A 106 24.64 7.83 7.68
CA PRO A 106 25.91 8.54 7.64
C PRO A 106 27.07 7.70 8.18
N ASP A 107 28.16 7.60 7.41
CA ASP A 107 29.36 6.87 7.81
C ASP A 107 30.14 7.70 8.85
N PRO A 108 30.41 7.18 10.07
CA PRO A 108 31.23 7.89 11.06
C PRO A 108 32.70 8.06 10.63
N LYS A 109 33.16 7.40 9.55
CA LYS A 109 34.55 7.47 9.04
C LYS A 109 34.81 8.54 7.98
N GLY A 110 33.93 9.52 7.80
CA GLY A 110 34.25 10.72 7.02
C GLY A 110 34.04 10.62 5.51
N ARG A 111 33.37 9.58 5.00
CA ARG A 111 32.55 9.77 3.80
C ARG A 111 31.33 10.55 4.25
N GLY A 112 31.49 11.88 4.27
CA GLY A 112 30.61 12.82 4.95
C GLY A 112 29.15 12.45 4.80
N ILE A 113 28.36 12.72 5.85
CA ILE A 113 26.90 12.89 5.73
C ILE A 113 26.69 13.57 4.38
N LEU A 114 26.17 12.83 3.38
CA LEU A 114 25.98 13.41 2.07
C LEU A 114 25.17 14.67 2.34
N GLU A 115 25.66 15.82 1.89
CA GLU A 115 25.04 17.13 2.14
C GLU A 115 23.50 17.08 1.98
N SER A 116 23.04 16.27 1.03
CA SER A 116 21.67 15.82 0.81
C SER A 116 20.95 15.28 2.06
N VAL A 117 21.49 14.30 2.77
CA VAL A 117 20.92 13.77 4.03
C VAL A 117 20.88 14.87 5.09
N GLY A 118 21.93 15.69 5.21
CA GLY A 118 21.91 16.84 6.13
C GLY A 118 20.78 17.82 5.82
N ASN A 119 20.63 18.18 4.55
CA ASN A 119 19.55 19.05 4.06
C ASN A 119 18.16 18.45 4.30
N LEU A 120 18.02 17.14 4.13
CA LEU A 120 16.78 16.41 4.39
C LEU A 120 16.38 16.49 5.88
N TYR A 121 17.33 16.28 6.79
CA TYR A 121 17.13 16.42 8.23
C TYR A 121 16.84 17.86 8.65
N ALA A 122 17.48 18.85 8.02
CA ALA A 122 17.19 20.27 8.27
C ALA A 122 15.75 20.65 7.86
N GLU A 123 15.29 20.14 6.72
CA GLU A 123 13.91 20.35 6.25
C GLU A 123 12.88 19.65 7.13
N VAL A 124 13.14 18.42 7.57
CA VAL A 124 12.31 17.76 8.59
C VAL A 124 12.28 18.56 9.87
N SER A 125 13.42 19.06 10.32
CA SER A 125 13.50 19.82 11.57
C SER A 125 12.66 21.09 11.50
N LYS A 126 12.68 21.77 10.35
CA LYS A 126 11.86 22.95 10.08
C LYS A 126 10.37 22.62 10.01
N HIS A 127 10.00 21.54 9.32
CA HIS A 127 8.60 21.12 9.15
C HIS A 127 7.97 20.65 10.46
N TRP A 128 8.72 19.89 11.25
CA TRP A 128 8.25 19.31 12.51
C TRP A 128 8.44 20.24 13.71
N GLY A 129 9.31 21.25 13.61
CA GLY A 129 9.68 22.11 14.73
C GLY A 129 10.52 21.42 15.80
N ILE A 130 11.20 20.31 15.45
CA ILE A 130 12.03 19.49 16.35
C ILE A 130 13.41 19.35 15.71
N GLN A 131 14.48 19.45 16.48
CA GLN A 131 15.83 19.28 15.95
C GLN A 131 16.12 17.80 15.67
N ALA A 132 16.07 17.39 14.40
CA ALA A 132 16.48 16.07 13.95
C ALA A 132 17.99 16.08 13.66
N THR A 133 18.71 15.09 14.20
CA THR A 133 20.18 14.99 14.05
C THR A 133 20.54 13.92 13.01
N PRO A 134 21.28 14.26 11.94
CA PRO A 134 21.74 13.27 10.97
C PRO A 134 22.51 12.14 11.66
N GLY A 135 22.19 10.89 11.30
CA GLY A 135 22.82 9.69 11.87
C GLY A 135 22.13 9.14 13.12
N VAL A 136 21.18 9.89 13.68
CA VAL A 136 20.22 9.35 14.63
C VAL A 136 18.90 9.10 13.89
N PRO A 137 18.36 7.87 13.90
CA PRO A 137 17.03 7.61 13.35
C PRO A 137 15.99 8.51 13.98
N PHE A 138 15.23 9.23 13.16
CA PHE A 138 14.19 10.13 13.62
C PHE A 138 12.84 9.45 13.48
N PHE A 139 12.23 9.08 14.61
CA PHE A 139 10.90 8.48 14.71
C PHE A 139 9.98 9.41 15.49
N PRO A 140 9.30 10.34 14.82
CA PRO A 140 8.49 11.34 15.50
C PRO A 140 7.30 10.66 16.18
N ARG A 141 7.03 11.08 17.42
CA ARG A 141 5.81 10.75 18.16
C ARG A 141 5.27 12.03 18.79
N LEU A 142 3.99 12.29 18.60
CA LEU A 142 3.27 13.37 19.29
C LEU A 142 2.11 12.78 20.09
N ASP A 143 1.69 13.47 21.15
CA ASP A 143 0.54 13.07 21.97
C ASP A 143 -0.80 13.21 21.21
N ASP A 144 -0.85 14.13 20.24
CA ASP A 144 -2.00 14.32 19.34
C ASP A 144 -1.79 13.51 18.04
N PRO A 145 -2.50 12.37 17.86
CA PRO A 145 -2.33 11.49 16.70
C PRO A 145 -2.81 12.14 15.39
N VAL A 146 -3.76 13.07 15.44
CA VAL A 146 -4.27 13.75 14.24
C VAL A 146 -3.23 14.74 13.72
N ARG A 147 -2.60 15.47 14.64
CA ARG A 147 -1.50 16.38 14.30
C ARG A 147 -0.26 15.62 13.84
N GLU A 148 0.06 14.51 14.48
CA GLU A 148 1.13 13.60 14.05
C GLU A 148 0.91 13.14 12.61
N LEU A 149 -0.28 12.62 12.29
CA LEU A 149 -0.61 12.17 10.95
C LEU A 149 -0.54 13.31 9.92
N ARG A 150 -1.01 14.51 10.26
CA ARG A 150 -0.90 15.68 9.36
C ARG A 150 0.56 16.02 9.05
N LEU A 151 1.45 15.97 10.04
CA LEU A 151 2.87 16.24 9.84
C LEU A 151 3.55 15.12 9.04
N LEU A 152 3.18 13.86 9.27
CA LEU A 152 3.64 12.71 8.49
C LEU A 152 3.24 12.82 7.01
N LEU A 153 2.00 13.21 6.74
CA LEU A 153 1.50 13.34 5.37
C LEU A 153 2.12 14.55 4.64
N GLY A 154 2.54 15.60 5.37
CA GLY A 154 3.09 16.82 4.77
C GLY A 154 2.13 17.43 3.75
N ASN A 155 2.64 17.83 2.59
CA ASN A 155 1.88 18.32 1.44
C ASN A 155 1.48 17.20 0.46
N HIS A 156 1.60 15.93 0.86
CA HIS A 156 1.30 14.81 -0.02
C HIS A 156 -0.19 14.77 -0.38
N ARG A 157 -0.50 14.37 -1.63
CA ARG A 157 -1.87 14.34 -2.19
C ARG A 157 -2.88 13.55 -1.34
N MET A 158 -2.43 12.74 -0.38
CA MET A 158 -3.29 11.99 0.54
C MET A 158 -4.05 12.84 1.57
N LEU A 159 -3.68 14.11 1.80
CA LEU A 159 -4.54 15.04 2.55
C LEU A 159 -5.94 15.17 1.91
N SER A 160 -6.06 15.01 0.59
CA SER A 160 -7.35 15.12 -0.12
C SER A 160 -8.28 13.92 0.06
N LYS A 161 -7.78 12.76 0.52
CA LYS A 161 -8.60 11.56 0.80
C LYS A 161 -9.10 11.54 2.25
N LEU A 162 -8.24 11.85 3.22
CA LEU A 162 -8.62 11.90 4.65
C LEU A 162 -9.45 13.15 5.00
N ALA A 163 -9.24 14.29 4.34
CA ALA A 163 -10.10 15.47 4.51
C ALA A 163 -11.56 15.22 4.06
N LYS A 164 -11.80 14.29 3.11
CA LYS A 164 -13.14 13.91 2.66
C LYS A 164 -13.87 12.97 3.63
N ILE A 165 -13.15 12.22 4.47
CA ILE A 165 -13.74 11.32 5.46
C ILE A 165 -14.10 12.11 6.74
N SER A 166 -13.38 13.18 7.06
CA SER A 166 -13.57 13.95 8.29
C SER A 166 -14.66 15.03 8.23
N THR A 167 -15.23 15.34 7.06
CA THR A 167 -16.37 16.27 6.93
C THR A 167 -17.63 15.54 6.50
N ALA A 168 -18.06 14.54 7.29
CA ALA A 168 -19.46 14.14 7.30
C ALA A 168 -20.22 15.12 8.23
N PRO A 169 -21.23 15.88 7.74
CA PRO A 169 -21.98 16.79 8.59
C PRO A 169 -22.73 16.00 9.66
N VAL A 170 -22.47 16.32 10.92
CA VAL A 170 -23.33 15.94 12.04
C VAL A 170 -24.68 16.62 11.83
N HIS A 171 -25.70 15.83 11.52
CA HIS A 171 -27.10 16.26 11.50
C HIS A 171 -27.51 16.87 12.86
N PRO A 172 -28.15 18.05 12.89
CA PRO A 172 -29.12 18.37 13.91
C PRO A 172 -30.53 17.85 13.49
N PRO A 173 -31.37 17.40 14.45
CA PRO A 173 -32.70 16.84 14.18
C PRO A 173 -33.76 17.94 13.95
N PRO A 174 -34.96 17.58 13.46
CA PRO A 174 -35.81 18.47 12.67
C PRO A 174 -36.74 19.34 13.53
N ALA A 175 -36.95 20.58 13.08
CA ALA A 175 -38.09 21.39 13.46
C ALA A 175 -38.82 21.86 12.19
N THR A 176 -40.14 21.93 12.34
CA THR A 176 -41.24 21.87 11.39
C THR A 176 -41.38 23.03 10.38
N PRO A 177 -42.17 22.84 9.31
CA PRO A 177 -42.19 23.68 8.12
C PRO A 177 -43.16 24.86 8.25
N VAL A 178 -42.84 25.98 7.59
CA VAL A 178 -43.84 26.99 7.20
C VAL A 178 -43.73 27.30 5.71
N VAL A 179 -44.94 27.31 5.14
CA VAL A 179 -45.38 27.29 3.75
C VAL A 179 -45.31 28.67 3.06
N ALA A 180 -45.04 28.59 1.73
CA ALA A 180 -45.44 29.49 0.62
C ALA A 180 -44.76 30.88 0.51
N ALA A 181 -44.55 31.45 -0.68
CA ALA A 181 -45.36 31.37 -1.89
C ALA A 181 -44.62 31.93 -3.14
N VAL A 182 -44.79 31.24 -4.28
CA VAL A 182 -45.08 31.77 -5.64
C VAL A 182 -43.90 32.38 -6.45
N SER A 183 -43.32 31.69 -7.47
CA SER A 183 -43.77 31.45 -8.89
C SER A 183 -43.66 32.68 -9.83
N PRO A 184 -43.61 32.55 -11.18
CA PRO A 184 -43.33 31.39 -12.08
C PRO A 184 -42.37 31.71 -13.27
N GLY A 185 -42.03 30.68 -14.07
CA GLY A 185 -41.14 30.72 -15.27
C GLY A 185 -41.68 31.45 -16.53
N PRO A 186 -41.26 31.11 -17.78
CA PRO A 186 -41.27 29.74 -18.30
C PRO A 186 -40.13 29.34 -19.26
N ALA A 187 -40.09 28.03 -19.53
CA ALA A 187 -39.35 27.37 -20.60
C ALA A 187 -40.01 27.56 -21.99
N ARG A 188 -39.24 27.42 -23.09
CA ARG A 188 -39.57 26.52 -24.23
C ARG A 188 -38.60 26.62 -25.44
N ARG A 189 -38.24 25.42 -25.93
CA ARG A 189 -38.25 24.90 -27.33
C ARG A 189 -37.12 25.23 -28.35
N THR A 190 -36.37 24.16 -28.68
CA THR A 190 -36.24 23.45 -29.98
C THR A 190 -36.65 24.15 -31.29
N ALA A 191 -35.73 24.14 -32.27
CA ALA A 191 -35.88 23.75 -33.70
C ALA A 191 -34.55 24.12 -34.44
N ALA A 192 -33.81 23.18 -35.02
CA ALA A 192 -33.89 22.68 -36.40
C ALA A 192 -33.40 23.67 -37.50
N SER A 193 -32.40 23.19 -38.25
CA SER A 193 -31.58 23.63 -39.41
C SER A 193 -32.32 24.34 -40.58
N PRO A 194 -31.74 24.73 -41.77
CA PRO A 194 -30.51 24.24 -42.45
C PRO A 194 -29.76 25.22 -43.42
N ILE A 195 -28.92 24.62 -44.31
CA ILE A 195 -28.38 25.04 -45.64
C ILE A 195 -27.17 26.02 -45.59
N THR A 196 -26.07 25.93 -46.38
CA THR A 196 -25.76 25.30 -47.68
C THR A 196 -24.22 25.28 -47.89
N GLN A 197 -23.70 24.24 -48.58
CA GLN A 197 -22.66 24.22 -49.66
C GLN A 197 -21.49 25.24 -49.64
N ASP A 198 -20.23 24.91 -49.96
CA ASP A 198 -19.74 24.12 -51.10
C ASP A 198 -18.28 23.64 -50.90
N ASN A 199 -17.95 22.56 -51.63
CA ASN A 199 -16.61 22.07 -51.94
C ASN A 199 -15.79 23.10 -52.75
N ILE A 200 -14.45 23.03 -52.68
CA ILE A 200 -13.55 23.00 -53.85
C ILE A 200 -12.15 22.53 -53.40
N THR A 201 -11.76 21.40 -53.96
CA THR A 201 -10.40 20.88 -54.14
C THR A 201 -9.66 21.74 -55.16
N THR A 202 -8.40 22.15 -54.94
CA THR A 202 -7.25 21.88 -55.85
C THR A 202 -6.00 22.75 -55.60
N ALA A 203 -4.87 22.07 -55.82
CA ALA A 203 -3.65 22.51 -56.51
C ALA A 203 -2.60 23.37 -55.80
N THR A 204 -1.50 22.68 -55.50
CA THR A 204 -0.09 23.08 -55.51
C THR A 204 0.27 24.03 -56.67
N PRO A 205 1.03 25.10 -56.42
CA PRO A 205 1.84 25.75 -57.44
C PRO A 205 3.32 25.34 -57.30
N GLY A 206 3.90 24.86 -58.40
CA GLY A 206 5.34 24.67 -58.57
C GLY A 206 6.09 26.00 -58.76
N PRO A 207 7.44 25.95 -58.80
CA PRO A 207 8.29 27.13 -58.73
C PRO A 207 8.32 27.87 -60.07
N SER A 208 8.02 29.17 -60.03
CA SER A 208 8.24 30.07 -61.16
C SER A 208 9.67 30.61 -61.11
N THR A 209 10.46 30.23 -62.11
CA THR A 209 11.75 30.84 -62.45
C THR A 209 11.50 32.21 -63.06
N SER A 210 11.71 33.28 -62.28
CA SER A 210 11.74 34.65 -62.79
C SER A 210 13.19 35.10 -62.92
N SER A 211 13.66 35.07 -64.16
CA SER A 211 14.95 35.58 -64.60
C SER A 211 14.94 37.11 -64.54
N TYR A 212 15.46 37.70 -63.46
CA TYR A 212 15.78 39.13 -63.46
C TYR A 212 17.08 39.37 -64.23
N SER A 213 16.93 39.83 -65.48
CA SER A 213 18.01 40.43 -66.26
C SER A 213 18.59 41.63 -65.52
N ARG A 214 19.83 41.47 -65.03
CA ARG A 214 20.71 42.54 -64.59
C ARG A 214 21.06 43.41 -65.81
N VAL A 215 20.44 44.58 -65.92
CA VAL A 215 20.88 45.62 -66.85
C VAL A 215 22.04 46.39 -66.20
N PRO A 216 23.24 46.44 -66.79
CA PRO A 216 24.29 47.33 -66.32
C PRO A 216 24.03 48.72 -66.90
N ILE A 217 23.55 49.65 -66.08
CA ILE A 217 23.50 51.06 -66.48
C ILE A 217 24.90 51.64 -66.35
N THR A 218 25.57 51.73 -67.49
CA THR A 218 26.75 52.57 -67.70
C THR A 218 26.32 54.03 -67.92
N ASN A 219 27.06 54.93 -67.25
CA ASN A 219 27.18 56.39 -67.45
C ASN A 219 26.22 57.32 -66.66
N PRO A 220 26.78 58.28 -65.88
CA PRO A 220 26.01 59.31 -65.19
C PRO A 220 25.86 60.59 -66.03
N PRO A 221 24.72 61.28 -65.97
CA PRO A 221 24.69 62.71 -66.20
C PRO A 221 24.68 63.45 -64.85
N SER A 222 25.57 64.43 -64.76
CA SER A 222 25.61 65.43 -63.69
C SER A 222 24.25 66.11 -63.50
N ILE A 223 24.01 66.47 -62.23
CA ILE A 223 22.85 67.18 -61.67
C ILE A 223 21.63 66.28 -61.40
N MET A 224 21.81 65.28 -60.53
CA MET A 224 20.66 64.76 -59.77
C MET A 224 20.27 65.78 -58.70
N SER A 225 19.00 66.18 -58.68
CA SER A 225 18.44 67.00 -57.59
C SER A 225 18.67 66.32 -56.23
N PRO A 226 18.99 67.05 -55.15
CA PRO A 226 19.21 66.48 -53.81
C PRO A 226 18.10 65.54 -53.35
N HIS A 227 16.87 65.79 -53.81
CA HIS A 227 15.71 64.95 -53.57
C HIS A 227 15.81 63.56 -54.24
N LEU A 228 16.32 63.49 -55.47
CA LEU A 228 16.50 62.23 -56.21
C LEU A 228 17.62 61.38 -55.62
N ALA A 229 18.71 62.00 -55.15
CA ALA A 229 19.78 61.29 -54.43
C ALA A 229 19.27 60.68 -53.10
N GLY A 230 18.41 61.41 -52.39
CA GLY A 230 17.76 60.91 -51.18
C GLY A 230 16.80 59.75 -51.43
N ILE A 231 16.06 59.76 -52.54
CA ILE A 231 15.21 58.62 -52.95
C ILE A 231 16.08 57.40 -53.29
N ASN A 232 17.18 57.60 -54.03
CA ASN A 232 18.04 56.50 -54.45
C ASN A 232 18.73 55.81 -53.26
N MET A 233 19.15 56.58 -52.25
CA MET A 233 19.70 56.04 -51.00
C MET A 233 18.68 55.21 -50.23
N LYS A 234 17.42 55.67 -50.14
CA LYS A 234 16.33 54.90 -49.52
C LYS A 234 16.02 53.62 -50.29
N PHE A 235 16.15 53.65 -51.61
CA PHE A 235 15.96 52.46 -52.44
C PHE A 235 17.02 51.40 -52.13
N LEU A 236 18.28 51.81 -52.05
CA LEU A 236 19.40 50.92 -51.70
C LEU A 236 19.27 50.37 -50.26
N GLU A 237 18.85 51.20 -49.31
CA GLU A 237 18.57 50.77 -47.92
C GLU A 237 17.42 49.76 -47.87
N ASN A 238 16.37 49.97 -48.67
CA ASN A 238 15.26 49.02 -48.77
C ASN A 238 15.67 47.71 -49.43
N GLU A 239 16.50 47.74 -50.48
CA GLU A 239 17.04 46.52 -51.11
C GLU A 239 17.89 45.71 -50.12
N GLN A 240 18.74 46.40 -49.34
CA GLN A 240 19.54 45.74 -48.30
C GLN A 240 18.65 45.11 -47.23
N ARG A 241 17.61 45.82 -46.80
CA ARG A 241 16.64 45.31 -45.82
C ARG A 241 15.84 44.12 -46.36
N ILE A 242 15.48 44.11 -47.64
CA ILE A 242 14.81 42.98 -48.28
C ILE A 242 15.74 41.76 -48.28
N ALA A 243 17.01 41.92 -48.66
CA ALA A 243 17.99 40.83 -48.67
C ALA A 243 18.23 40.24 -47.26
N ASP A 244 18.25 41.08 -46.22
CA ASP A 244 18.41 40.61 -44.85
C ASP A 244 17.15 39.90 -44.33
N LEU A 245 15.96 40.36 -44.72
CA LEU A 245 14.70 39.67 -44.41
C LEU A 245 14.60 38.32 -45.14
N GLU A 246 15.01 38.24 -46.39
CA GLU A 246 15.07 36.97 -47.14
C GLU A 246 16.01 35.97 -46.47
N ARG A 247 17.17 36.42 -45.99
CA ARG A 247 18.10 35.58 -45.23
C ARG A 247 17.47 35.06 -43.94
N MET A 248 16.77 35.93 -43.21
CA MET A 248 16.09 35.56 -41.96
C MET A 248 14.96 34.56 -42.18
N VAL A 249 14.19 34.72 -43.27
CA VAL A 249 13.12 33.78 -43.63
C VAL A 249 13.71 32.41 -43.97
N GLN A 250 14.79 32.35 -44.75
CA GLN A 250 15.44 31.08 -45.07
C GLN A 250 16.01 30.36 -43.84
N GLU A 251 16.61 31.11 -42.91
CA GLU A 251 17.10 30.56 -41.65
C GLU A 251 15.95 29.98 -40.80
N LYS A 252 14.82 30.70 -40.73
CA LYS A 252 13.64 30.24 -39.99
C LYS A 252 12.96 29.03 -40.62
N GLU A 253 12.90 28.96 -41.95
CA GLU A 253 12.41 27.77 -42.66
C GLU A 253 13.30 26.55 -42.40
N GLN A 254 14.62 26.73 -42.35
CA GLN A 254 15.53 25.63 -42.03
C GLN A 254 15.36 25.16 -40.58
N GLU A 255 15.23 26.09 -39.63
CA GLU A 255 14.95 25.78 -38.22
C GLU A 255 13.65 24.97 -38.05
N LEU A 256 12.60 25.31 -38.83
CA LEU A 256 11.35 24.57 -38.82
C LEU A 256 11.51 23.16 -39.41
N ARG A 257 12.23 23.02 -40.52
CA ARG A 257 12.52 21.69 -41.11
C ARG A 257 13.27 20.79 -40.14
N ASP A 258 14.25 21.33 -39.42
CA ASP A 258 15.02 20.57 -38.43
C ASP A 258 14.16 20.17 -37.22
N LYS A 259 13.26 21.04 -36.77
CA LYS A 259 12.28 20.72 -35.70
C LYS A 259 11.26 19.68 -36.15
N ASP A 260 10.74 19.77 -37.37
CA ASP A 260 9.84 18.78 -37.93
C ASP A 260 10.53 17.43 -38.10
N PHE A 261 11.79 17.41 -38.53
CA PHE A 261 12.60 16.19 -38.59
C PHE A 261 12.82 15.60 -37.20
N GLN A 262 13.02 16.41 -36.15
CA GLN A 262 13.10 15.92 -34.77
C GLN A 262 11.77 15.39 -34.24
N MET A 263 10.63 15.98 -34.62
CA MET A 263 9.31 15.47 -34.23
C MET A 263 8.92 14.20 -34.99
N ASN A 264 9.27 14.10 -36.27
CA ASN A 264 8.94 12.95 -37.13
C ASN A 264 9.96 11.80 -37.08
N ASN A 265 11.20 12.03 -36.64
CA ASN A 265 12.18 10.95 -36.50
C ASN A 265 11.84 10.06 -35.31
N LEU A 266 11.24 8.90 -35.61
CA LEU A 266 11.15 7.65 -34.86
C LEU A 266 10.70 7.69 -33.39
N GLY A 267 11.13 8.64 -32.57
CA GLY A 267 10.90 8.67 -31.13
C GLY A 267 9.43 8.79 -30.74
N TYR A 268 8.60 9.53 -31.48
CA TYR A 268 7.17 9.60 -31.13
C TYR A 268 6.44 8.30 -31.49
N LYS A 269 6.65 7.79 -32.72
CA LYS A 269 6.03 6.53 -33.17
C LYS A 269 6.48 5.34 -32.34
N GLN A 270 7.78 5.23 -32.04
CA GLN A 270 8.33 4.16 -31.22
C GLN A 270 7.84 4.23 -29.77
N ARG A 271 7.74 5.44 -29.18
CA ARG A 271 7.15 5.61 -27.84
C ARG A 271 5.67 5.25 -27.82
N TYR A 272 4.93 5.56 -28.87
CA TYR A 272 3.53 5.19 -28.98
C TYR A 272 3.34 3.67 -29.11
N GLU A 273 4.14 3.01 -29.95
CA GLU A 273 4.14 1.55 -30.09
C GLU A 273 4.55 0.86 -28.78
N GLN A 274 5.57 1.37 -28.08
CA GLN A 274 5.94 0.87 -26.75
C GLN A 274 4.82 1.05 -25.74
N ALA A 275 4.14 2.21 -25.72
CA ALA A 275 3.01 2.44 -24.83
C ALA A 275 1.83 1.50 -25.13
N GLN A 276 1.57 1.19 -26.40
CA GLN A 276 0.56 0.20 -26.79
C GLN A 276 0.93 -1.21 -26.34
N GLN A 277 2.20 -1.60 -26.49
CA GLN A 277 2.68 -2.91 -26.03
C GLN A 277 2.56 -3.05 -24.51
N GLN A 278 2.99 -2.03 -23.75
CA GLN A 278 2.84 -1.99 -22.30
C GLN A 278 1.38 -2.11 -21.86
N LEU A 279 0.44 -1.47 -22.59
CA LEU A 279 -0.98 -1.57 -22.29
C LEU A 279 -1.53 -2.99 -22.49
N LEU A 280 -1.10 -3.68 -23.56
CA LEU A 280 -1.47 -5.07 -23.82
C LEU A 280 -0.91 -6.02 -22.76
N ASP A 281 0.35 -5.83 -22.38
CA ASP A 281 1.01 -6.65 -21.36
C ASP A 281 0.33 -6.46 -19.99
N THR A 282 0.02 -5.22 -19.63
CA THR A 282 -0.75 -4.90 -18.40
C THR A 282 -2.14 -5.54 -18.42
N GLN A 283 -2.82 -5.53 -19.57
CA GLN A 283 -4.14 -6.15 -19.71
C GLN A 283 -4.08 -7.68 -19.60
N LYS A 284 -2.99 -8.30 -20.04
CA LYS A 284 -2.75 -9.74 -19.88
C LYS A 284 -2.49 -10.06 -18.40
N GLU A 285 -1.62 -9.32 -17.73
CA GLU A 285 -1.34 -9.49 -16.31
C GLU A 285 -2.59 -9.31 -15.44
N LEU A 286 -3.47 -8.37 -15.79
CA LEU A 286 -4.76 -8.20 -15.12
C LEU A 286 -5.66 -9.45 -15.26
N ARG A 287 -5.68 -10.08 -16.44
CA ARG A 287 -6.44 -11.32 -16.63
C ARG A 287 -5.84 -12.48 -15.83
N ASP A 288 -4.52 -12.60 -15.81
CA ASP A 288 -3.82 -13.66 -15.07
C ASP A 288 -4.00 -13.49 -13.55
N THR A 289 -3.95 -12.26 -13.04
CA THR A 289 -4.24 -11.97 -11.62
C THR A 289 -5.70 -12.24 -11.26
N GLN A 290 -6.66 -11.89 -12.12
CA GLN A 290 -8.07 -12.26 -11.91
C GLN A 290 -8.28 -13.77 -11.90
N HIS A 291 -7.57 -14.52 -12.73
CA HIS A 291 -7.61 -15.98 -12.72
C HIS A 291 -7.10 -16.53 -11.39
N ARG A 292 -5.91 -16.10 -10.95
CA ARG A 292 -5.32 -16.49 -9.66
C ARG A 292 -6.23 -16.16 -8.49
N TYR A 293 -6.90 -15.01 -8.53
CA TYR A 293 -7.88 -14.63 -7.50
C TYR A 293 -9.05 -15.61 -7.42
N ARG A 294 -9.61 -16.04 -8.56
CA ARG A 294 -10.69 -17.05 -8.59
C ARG A 294 -10.24 -18.40 -8.05
N GLU A 295 -9.03 -18.83 -8.40
CA GLU A 295 -8.45 -20.07 -7.86
C GLU A 295 -8.28 -19.98 -6.34
N SER A 296 -7.74 -18.88 -5.85
CA SER A 296 -7.59 -18.64 -4.40
C SER A 296 -8.94 -18.64 -3.69
N GLN A 297 -9.97 -18.05 -4.29
CA GLN A 297 -11.33 -18.03 -3.73
C GLN A 297 -11.93 -19.44 -3.67
N MET A 298 -11.70 -20.26 -4.69
CA MET A 298 -12.13 -21.66 -4.69
C MET A 298 -11.45 -22.47 -3.57
N ILE A 299 -10.14 -22.27 -3.39
CA ILE A 299 -9.38 -22.93 -2.32
C ILE A 299 -9.88 -22.50 -0.95
N LEU A 300 -10.14 -21.20 -0.75
CA LEU A 300 -10.69 -20.68 0.51
C LEU A 300 -12.05 -21.33 0.84
N ASN A 301 -12.97 -21.37 -0.12
CA ASN A 301 -14.27 -22.03 0.07
C ASN A 301 -14.13 -23.52 0.43
N LYS A 302 -13.14 -24.20 -0.15
CA LYS A 302 -12.84 -25.61 0.18
C LYS A 302 -12.35 -25.76 1.62
N TYR A 303 -11.52 -24.84 2.12
CA TYR A 303 -11.07 -24.85 3.51
C TYR A 303 -12.19 -24.51 4.48
N GLU A 304 -13.05 -23.54 4.15
CA GLU A 304 -14.22 -23.19 4.97
C GLU A 304 -15.17 -24.38 5.11
N GLU A 305 -15.41 -25.13 4.02
CA GLU A 305 -16.22 -26.35 4.08
C GLU A 305 -15.56 -27.44 4.94
N LYS A 306 -14.23 -27.58 4.87
CA LYS A 306 -13.49 -28.51 5.73
C LYS A 306 -13.54 -28.11 7.20
N GLU A 307 -13.47 -26.83 7.50
CA GLU A 307 -13.62 -26.31 8.86
C GLU A 307 -15.00 -26.64 9.42
N LYS A 308 -16.07 -26.42 8.63
CA LYS A 308 -17.44 -26.78 9.01
C LYS A 308 -17.57 -28.28 9.31
N GLN A 309 -16.97 -29.14 8.48
CA GLN A 309 -16.96 -30.59 8.69
C GLN A 309 -16.25 -30.97 10.00
N VAL A 310 -15.07 -30.39 10.27
CA VAL A 310 -14.32 -30.64 11.50
C VAL A 310 -15.09 -30.16 12.72
N HIS A 311 -15.70 -28.98 12.66
CA HIS A 311 -16.51 -28.43 13.74
C HIS A 311 -17.72 -29.33 14.06
N HIS A 312 -18.38 -29.86 13.04
CA HIS A 312 -19.46 -30.83 13.21
C HIS A 312 -18.99 -32.09 13.94
N HIS A 313 -17.86 -32.67 13.52
CA HIS A 313 -17.27 -33.84 14.19
C HIS A 313 -16.85 -33.55 15.64
N LEU A 314 -16.35 -32.34 15.92
CA LEU A 314 -16.00 -31.92 17.28
C LEU A 314 -17.24 -31.87 18.18
N LEU A 315 -18.33 -31.26 17.71
CA LEU A 315 -19.60 -31.21 18.45
C LEU A 315 -20.16 -32.61 18.71
N GLN A 316 -20.05 -33.51 17.72
CA GLN A 316 -20.46 -34.90 17.86
C GLN A 316 -19.58 -35.65 18.88
N SER A 317 -18.27 -35.45 18.86
CA SER A 317 -17.36 -36.03 19.86
C SER A 317 -17.65 -35.52 21.26
N GLN A 318 -17.97 -34.24 21.40
CA GLN A 318 -18.34 -33.64 22.68
C GLN A 318 -19.64 -34.23 23.24
N SER A 319 -20.64 -34.48 22.39
CA SER A 319 -21.89 -35.12 22.83
C SER A 319 -21.65 -36.54 23.33
N PHE A 320 -20.83 -37.33 22.63
CA PHE A 320 -20.42 -38.67 23.10
C PHE A 320 -19.64 -38.61 24.42
N SER A 321 -18.72 -37.65 24.56
CA SER A 321 -17.97 -37.47 25.81
C SER A 321 -18.89 -37.15 26.99
N ASN A 322 -19.87 -36.26 26.78
CA ASN A 322 -20.85 -35.92 27.81
C ASN A 322 -21.71 -37.12 28.21
N GLN A 323 -22.16 -37.90 27.23
CA GLN A 323 -22.95 -39.11 27.47
C GLN A 323 -22.15 -40.18 28.23
N ALA A 324 -20.86 -40.35 27.90
CA ALA A 324 -19.97 -41.26 28.60
C ALA A 324 -19.74 -40.81 30.05
N LEU A 325 -19.57 -39.51 30.29
CA LEU A 325 -19.42 -38.95 31.63
C LEU A 325 -20.68 -39.15 32.49
N GLU A 326 -21.87 -38.96 31.90
CA GLU A 326 -23.14 -39.22 32.59
C GLU A 326 -23.29 -40.71 32.94
N ALA A 327 -22.93 -41.61 32.02
CA ALA A 327 -22.93 -43.05 32.27
C ALA A 327 -21.96 -43.43 33.40
N ALA A 328 -20.74 -42.87 33.41
CA ALA A 328 -19.78 -43.09 34.47
C ALA A 328 -20.30 -42.63 35.85
N HIS A 329 -20.95 -41.47 35.91
CA HIS A 329 -21.55 -40.96 37.15
C HIS A 329 -22.67 -41.88 37.66
N LYS A 330 -23.51 -42.43 36.77
CA LYS A 330 -24.54 -43.41 37.12
C LYS A 330 -23.93 -44.69 37.70
N THR A 331 -22.90 -45.23 37.05
CA THR A 331 -22.18 -46.42 37.53
C THR A 331 -21.55 -46.18 38.90
N GLN A 332 -20.91 -45.02 39.12
CA GLN A 332 -20.33 -44.66 40.42
C GLN A 332 -21.38 -44.59 41.53
N SER A 333 -22.56 -44.05 41.22
CA SER A 333 -23.68 -43.97 42.17
C SER A 333 -24.19 -45.36 42.56
N LEU A 334 -24.35 -46.25 41.59
CA LEU A 334 -24.74 -47.65 41.82
C LEU A 334 -23.70 -48.41 42.64
N LEU A 335 -22.42 -48.21 42.36
CA LEU A 335 -21.32 -48.85 43.09
C LEU A 335 -21.31 -48.40 44.56
N THR A 336 -21.50 -47.10 44.80
CA THR A 336 -21.63 -46.53 46.15
C THR A 336 -22.83 -47.10 46.90
N LEU A 337 -23.96 -47.27 46.22
CA LEU A 337 -25.16 -47.90 46.80
C LEU A 337 -24.91 -49.37 47.16
N GLY A 338 -24.29 -50.15 46.26
CA GLY A 338 -23.93 -51.53 46.51
C GLY A 338 -22.97 -51.68 47.69
N GLN A 339 -21.99 -50.79 47.80
CA GLN A 339 -21.06 -50.76 48.93
C GLN A 339 -21.78 -50.45 50.25
N ARG A 340 -22.74 -49.51 50.24
CA ARG A 340 -23.56 -49.20 51.43
C ARG A 340 -24.41 -50.39 51.86
N GLN A 341 -25.06 -51.08 50.93
CA GLN A 341 -25.86 -52.26 51.22
C GLN A 341 -25.00 -53.42 51.75
N SER A 342 -23.82 -53.63 51.17
CA SER A 342 -22.85 -54.63 51.66
C SER A 342 -22.41 -54.33 53.10
N ASN A 343 -22.05 -53.08 53.40
CA ASN A 343 -21.69 -52.67 54.76
C ASN A 343 -22.85 -52.87 55.75
N GLN A 344 -24.08 -52.57 55.33
CA GLN A 344 -25.26 -52.79 56.17
C GLN A 344 -25.49 -54.28 56.46
N ALA A 345 -25.34 -55.15 55.45
CA ALA A 345 -25.44 -56.60 55.63
C ALA A 345 -24.34 -57.14 56.54
N LEU A 346 -23.10 -56.66 56.40
CA LEU A 346 -21.99 -57.03 57.28
C LEU A 346 -22.28 -56.63 58.73
N ASN A 347 -22.77 -55.41 58.98
CA ASN A 347 -23.13 -54.98 60.33
C ASN A 347 -24.23 -55.88 60.94
N LEU A 348 -25.27 -56.20 60.17
CA LEU A 348 -26.35 -57.10 60.63
C LEU A 348 -25.86 -58.52 60.95
N LEU A 349 -24.76 -58.97 60.35
CA LEU A 349 -24.14 -60.28 60.65
C LEU A 349 -23.15 -60.19 61.82
N THR A 350 -22.55 -59.01 62.05
CA THR A 350 -21.53 -58.84 63.08
C THR A 350 -22.15 -58.83 64.48
N ASP A 351 -23.31 -58.19 64.66
CA ASP A 351 -23.98 -58.10 65.96
C ASP A 351 -24.40 -59.48 66.52
N PRO A 352 -25.04 -60.38 65.74
CA PRO A 352 -25.38 -61.73 66.21
C PRO A 352 -24.16 -62.60 66.48
N ILE A 353 -23.10 -62.47 65.68
CA ILE A 353 -21.85 -63.23 65.88
C ILE A 353 -21.15 -62.77 67.17
N ALA A 354 -21.15 -61.46 67.44
CA ALA A 354 -20.60 -60.90 68.67
C ALA A 354 -21.41 -61.35 69.91
N GLU A 355 -22.74 -61.34 69.85
CA GLU A 355 -23.60 -61.90 70.91
C GLU A 355 -23.35 -63.39 71.12
N PHE A 356 -23.27 -64.17 70.03
CA PHE A 356 -23.00 -65.60 70.11
C PHE A 356 -21.66 -65.90 70.79
N ASN A 357 -20.61 -65.14 70.46
CA ASN A 357 -19.29 -65.29 71.06
C ASN A 357 -19.25 -64.79 72.52
N ALA A 358 -19.96 -63.71 72.87
CA ALA A 358 -20.04 -63.21 74.25
C ALA A 358 -20.77 -64.18 75.19
N THR A 359 -21.67 -65.01 74.66
CA THR A 359 -22.37 -66.05 75.43
C THR A 359 -21.49 -67.28 75.69
N ALA A 360 -20.36 -67.42 74.98
CA ALA A 360 -19.47 -68.57 75.07
C ALA A 360 -18.34 -68.42 76.12
N GLU A 361 -18.08 -67.22 76.64
CA GLU A 361 -16.94 -66.97 77.55
C GLU A 361 -17.37 -66.75 79.02
N SER A 362 -17.78 -67.83 79.71
CA SER A 362 -17.35 -68.24 81.08
C SER A 362 -18.20 -69.39 81.68
N PRO A 363 -17.65 -70.33 82.48
CA PRO A 363 -16.40 -71.09 82.28
C PRO A 363 -16.58 -72.63 82.42
N SER A 364 -15.54 -73.34 81.95
CA SER A 364 -15.09 -74.70 82.29
C SER A 364 -15.99 -75.90 81.98
N PHE A 365 -15.59 -76.69 80.97
CA PHE A 365 -15.17 -78.06 81.23
C PHE A 365 -14.10 -78.48 80.21
N THR A 366 -12.99 -78.94 80.78
CA THR A 366 -11.89 -79.67 80.14
C THR A 366 -12.38 -80.82 79.28
N VAL A 367 -11.67 -81.13 78.18
CA VAL A 367 -11.04 -82.45 77.89
C VAL A 367 -10.77 -82.63 76.39
N GLN A 368 -9.48 -82.83 76.11
CA GLN A 368 -8.83 -83.69 75.10
C GLN A 368 -9.20 -83.64 73.61
N ASP A 369 -8.15 -83.30 72.85
CA ASP A 369 -7.37 -84.23 72.00
C ASP A 369 -8.09 -84.96 70.85
N GLY A 370 -7.56 -84.78 69.64
CA GLY A 370 -8.12 -85.41 68.45
C GLY A 370 -7.51 -84.95 67.14
N GLN A 371 -6.25 -85.35 66.90
CA GLN A 371 -5.69 -85.48 65.56
C GLN A 371 -6.70 -86.08 64.56
N ARG A 372 -6.80 -85.50 63.35
CA ARG A 372 -6.84 -86.29 62.11
C ARG A 372 -6.56 -85.46 60.86
N ALA A 373 -5.53 -85.91 60.14
CA ALA A 373 -5.22 -85.53 58.78
C ALA A 373 -6.20 -86.14 57.76
N ASN A 374 -6.43 -85.43 56.64
CA ASN A 374 -6.62 -85.96 55.27
C ASN A 374 -6.81 -84.75 54.32
N LYS A 375 -5.91 -84.49 53.36
CA LYS A 375 -5.69 -85.12 52.04
C LYS A 375 -6.80 -84.89 50.99
N ARG A 376 -6.41 -84.15 49.92
CA ARG A 376 -6.89 -84.15 48.50
C ARG A 376 -8.32 -83.62 48.25
N ALA A 377 -8.69 -83.06 47.11
CA ALA A 377 -8.19 -83.05 45.72
C ALA A 377 -8.62 -81.71 45.05
N ARG A 378 -7.82 -81.05 44.19
CA ARG A 378 -7.63 -81.24 42.73
C ARG A 378 -8.75 -80.63 41.86
N GLU A 379 -8.35 -79.64 41.05
CA GLU A 379 -8.69 -79.24 39.64
C GLU A 379 -10.19 -79.24 39.23
N ASP A 380 -10.70 -78.31 38.40
CA ASP A 380 -10.18 -77.69 37.17
C ASP A 380 -10.50 -76.20 37.06
#